data_AF-A0A972BH20-F1
#
_entry.id   AF-A0A972BH20-F1
#
_cell.length_a   1.000
_cell.length_b   1.000
_cell.length_c   1.000
_cell.angle_alpha   90.00
_cell.angle_beta   90.00
_cell.angle_gamma   90.00
#
_symmetry.space_group_name_H-M   'P 1'
#
loop_
_entity.id
_entity.type
_entity.pdbx_description
1 polymer ?
#
loop_
_entity_poly.entity_id
_entity_poly.type
_entity_poly.pdbx_seq_one_letter_code
_entity_poly.pdbx_strand_id
1 'polypeptide(L)'
;MEGKSQTTFIISGYYGFGNIGDEAVLAAILQQLRSLAPGSRCIVISGDPERTAEEHGVEAVHRLDIKGLLSALRQGTVFISGGGTLFQDVTSSRSLYYYLLMIVFAWALRLPVIIYGQGIGPLRSRWNRLLTLRVLRLARLVIVRDRKTYEQLLAWGFDRERLCLGADPVVTLRTESPVGQRTFLRRTFGDKLSAEEPVLLVSLRPWPNLDASLPAVAGVLDELSREGWQVVFVPFQFEADSPVCQRCAG
;
A
#
# COMPACT_ATOMS: atom_id res chain seq x y z
N MET A 1 2.47 39.76 -7.29
CA MET A 1 2.66 38.45 -6.61
C MET A 1 1.53 37.56 -7.08
N GLU A 2 1.74 36.81 -8.16
CA GLU A 2 0.73 35.88 -8.70
C GLU A 2 0.48 34.77 -7.67
N GLY A 3 -0.78 34.60 -7.27
CA GLY A 3 -1.17 33.58 -6.31
C GLY A 3 -0.84 32.21 -6.86
N LYS A 4 0.20 31.56 -6.32
CA LYS A 4 0.48 30.15 -6.61
C LYS A 4 -0.75 29.35 -6.23
N SER A 5 -1.46 28.83 -7.23
CA SER A 5 -2.44 27.76 -7.06
C SER A 5 -1.80 26.67 -6.19
N GLN A 6 -2.39 26.43 -5.02
CA GLN A 6 -1.93 25.42 -4.08
C GLN A 6 -1.97 24.04 -4.77
N THR A 7 -0.85 23.33 -4.79
CA THR A 7 -0.79 21.98 -5.38
C THR A 7 -1.67 21.03 -4.58
N THR A 8 -2.61 20.37 -5.26
CA THR A 8 -3.47 19.33 -4.70
C THR A 8 -3.14 17.98 -5.33
N PHE A 9 -2.67 17.03 -4.54
CA PHE A 9 -2.42 15.66 -4.95
C PHE A 9 -3.65 14.80 -4.68
N ILE A 10 -4.12 14.08 -5.71
CA ILE A 10 -5.15 13.06 -5.55
C ILE A 10 -4.45 11.70 -5.54
N ILE A 11 -4.62 10.95 -4.46
CA ILE A 11 -3.90 9.69 -4.24
C ILE A 11 -4.90 8.53 -4.29
N SER A 12 -4.64 7.57 -5.16
CA SER A 12 -5.45 6.36 -5.32
C SER A 12 -4.64 5.11 -5.01
N GLY A 13 -5.18 4.24 -4.17
CA GLY A 13 -4.57 2.97 -3.78
C GLY A 13 -5.55 2.04 -3.06
N TYR A 14 -5.05 1.02 -2.38
CA TYR A 14 -5.85 0.13 -1.53
C TYR A 14 -5.81 0.61 -0.07
N TYR A 15 -6.26 1.84 0.17
CA TYR A 15 -6.23 2.49 1.50
C TYR A 15 -7.60 2.48 2.17
N GLY A 16 -7.61 2.53 3.50
CA GLY A 16 -8.82 2.46 4.33
C GLY A 16 -9.44 1.06 4.39
N PHE A 17 -8.64 0.02 4.15
CA PHE A 17 -9.07 -1.39 4.27
C PHE A 17 -8.46 -2.09 5.50
N GLY A 18 -7.74 -1.35 6.34
CA GLY A 18 -7.09 -1.89 7.53
C GLY A 18 -5.89 -2.79 7.24
N ASN A 19 -5.31 -2.73 6.03
CA ASN A 19 -4.07 -3.42 5.71
C ASN A 19 -2.87 -2.54 6.09
N ILE A 20 -2.11 -2.94 7.11
CA ILE A 20 -0.97 -2.18 7.64
C ILE A 20 0.07 -1.89 6.54
N GLY A 21 0.29 -2.83 5.62
CA GLY A 21 1.23 -2.65 4.53
C GLY A 21 0.82 -1.54 3.57
N ASP A 22 -0.45 -1.51 3.15
CA ASP A 22 -0.95 -0.47 2.25
C ASP A 22 -1.03 0.90 2.95
N GLU A 23 -1.41 0.94 4.23
CA GLU A 23 -1.37 2.19 5.03
C GLU A 23 0.06 2.72 5.20
N ALA A 24 1.04 1.83 5.39
CA ALA A 24 2.45 2.23 5.43
C ALA A 24 2.91 2.80 4.08
N VAL A 25 2.46 2.22 2.96
CA VAL A 25 2.74 2.79 1.63
C VAL A 25 2.15 4.18 1.50
N LEU A 26 0.90 4.39 1.93
CA LEU A 26 0.28 5.72 1.91
C LEU A 26 1.07 6.72 2.75
N ALA A 27 1.43 6.35 3.98
CA ALA A 27 2.24 7.19 4.87
C ALA A 27 3.57 7.57 4.21
N ALA A 28 4.22 6.64 3.52
CA ALA A 28 5.48 6.89 2.83
C ALA A 28 5.32 7.90 1.69
N ILE A 29 4.26 7.74 0.88
CA ILE A 29 3.93 8.67 -0.21
C ILE A 29 3.68 10.05 0.36
N LEU A 30 2.85 10.17 1.39
CA LEU A 30 2.53 11.44 2.04
C LEU A 30 3.76 12.11 2.65
N GLN A 31 4.64 11.36 3.31
CA GLN A 31 5.91 11.86 3.84
C GLN A 31 6.78 12.47 2.73
N GLN A 32 6.90 11.79 1.60
CA GLN A 32 7.67 12.29 0.46
C GLN A 32 7.03 13.53 -0.16
N LEU A 33 5.71 13.53 -0.37
CA LEU A 33 5.00 14.68 -0.93
C LEU A 33 5.10 15.92 -0.04
N ARG A 34 4.96 15.76 1.29
CA ARG A 34 5.15 16.85 2.26
C ARG A 34 6.57 17.43 2.21
N SER A 35 7.57 16.59 1.98
CA SER A 35 8.97 17.03 1.82
C SER A 35 9.24 17.72 0.48
N LEU A 36 8.67 17.21 -0.61
CA LEU A 36 8.92 17.71 -1.98
C LEU A 36 8.10 18.96 -2.32
N ALA A 37 6.88 19.05 -1.79
CA ALA A 37 5.94 20.14 -2.02
C ALA A 37 5.30 20.59 -0.69
N PRO A 38 6.03 21.32 0.17
CA PRO A 38 5.49 21.84 1.42
C PRO A 38 4.25 22.72 1.19
N GLY A 39 3.22 22.55 2.02
CA GLY A 39 1.95 23.28 1.90
C GLY A 39 0.99 22.76 0.83
N SER A 40 1.31 21.65 0.16
CA SER A 40 0.38 20.97 -0.74
C SER A 40 -0.76 20.30 0.04
N ARG A 41 -1.93 20.22 -0.62
CA ARG A 41 -3.07 19.44 -0.14
C ARG A 41 -3.00 18.02 -0.69
N CYS A 42 -3.43 17.06 0.10
CA CYS A 42 -3.55 15.67 -0.32
C CYS A 42 -4.98 15.21 -0.07
N ILE A 43 -5.62 14.67 -1.11
CA ILE A 43 -6.93 14.04 -1.04
C ILE A 43 -6.76 12.56 -1.38
N VAL A 44 -7.05 11.69 -0.42
CA VAL A 44 -6.88 10.24 -0.55
C VAL A 44 -8.21 9.57 -0.90
N ILE A 45 -8.21 8.71 -1.92
CA ILE A 45 -9.34 7.85 -2.22
C ILE A 45 -9.25 6.61 -1.32
N SER A 46 -10.25 6.42 -0.47
CA SER A 46 -10.21 5.46 0.64
C SER A 46 -11.46 4.59 0.73
N GLY A 47 -11.31 3.37 1.26
CA GLY A 47 -12.42 2.53 1.72
C GLY A 47 -13.06 3.02 3.03
N ASP A 48 -12.28 3.70 3.87
CA ASP A 48 -12.71 4.30 5.14
C ASP A 48 -12.07 5.70 5.28
N PRO A 49 -12.74 6.74 4.74
CA PRO A 49 -12.22 8.09 4.73
C PRO A 49 -11.99 8.68 6.12
N GLU A 50 -12.86 8.38 7.09
CA GLU A 50 -12.75 8.92 8.45
C GLU A 50 -11.47 8.43 9.11
N ARG A 51 -11.26 7.11 9.09
CA ARG A 51 -10.03 6.50 9.60
C ARG A 51 -8.78 6.98 8.87
N THR A 52 -8.84 7.08 7.54
CA THR A 52 -7.69 7.54 6.73
C THR A 52 -7.32 8.99 7.05
N ALA A 53 -8.34 9.84 7.24
CA ALA A 53 -8.13 11.23 7.59
C ALA A 53 -7.53 11.38 9.00
N GLU A 54 -8.01 10.59 9.96
CA GLU A 54 -7.50 10.57 11.33
C GLU A 54 -6.05 10.07 11.41
N GLU A 55 -5.76 8.91 10.80
CA GLU A 55 -4.44 8.27 10.89
C GLU A 55 -3.35 9.09 10.17
N HIS A 56 -3.66 9.67 9.01
CA HIS A 56 -2.65 10.32 8.16
C HIS A 56 -2.70 11.85 8.20
N GLY A 57 -3.75 12.45 8.77
CA GLY A 57 -3.94 13.90 8.81
C GLY A 57 -4.11 14.50 7.40
N VAL A 58 -5.01 13.92 6.62
CA VAL A 58 -5.28 14.30 5.21
C VAL A 58 -6.77 14.35 4.91
N GLU A 59 -7.15 15.00 3.81
CA GLU A 59 -8.51 14.87 3.30
C GLU A 59 -8.69 13.49 2.67
N ALA A 60 -9.85 12.87 2.84
CA ALA A 60 -10.14 11.59 2.24
C ALA A 60 -11.57 11.56 1.67
N VAL A 61 -11.76 10.79 0.60
CA VAL A 61 -13.03 10.60 -0.08
C VAL A 61 -13.31 9.13 -0.27
N HIS A 62 -14.57 8.74 -0.08
CA HIS A 62 -14.96 7.34 -0.19
C HIS A 62 -14.86 6.87 -1.65
N ARG A 63 -14.23 5.70 -1.88
CA ARG A 63 -13.98 5.12 -3.20
C ARG A 63 -15.22 4.81 -4.04
N LEU A 64 -16.40 4.74 -3.42
CA LEU A 64 -17.70 4.54 -4.09
C LEU A 64 -18.50 5.83 -4.25
N ASP A 65 -18.07 6.94 -3.64
CA ASP A 65 -18.73 8.23 -3.81
C ASP A 65 -18.30 8.88 -5.13
N ILE A 66 -19.03 8.57 -6.20
CA ILE A 66 -18.75 9.08 -7.55
C ILE A 66 -18.74 10.62 -7.59
N LYS A 67 -19.64 11.28 -6.84
CA LYS A 67 -19.73 12.75 -6.84
C LYS A 67 -18.53 13.33 -6.11
N GLY A 68 -18.19 12.79 -4.94
CA GLY A 68 -16.99 13.15 -4.19
C GLY A 68 -15.72 12.94 -5.00
N LEU A 69 -15.58 11.79 -5.67
CA LEU A 69 -14.43 11.47 -6.52
C LEU A 69 -14.26 12.47 -7.67
N LEU A 70 -15.35 12.78 -8.39
CA LEU A 70 -15.29 13.76 -9.47
C LEU A 70 -15.01 15.17 -8.95
N SER A 71 -15.52 15.53 -7.76
CA SER A 71 -15.18 16.80 -7.10
C SER A 71 -13.70 16.87 -6.74
N ALA A 72 -13.17 15.81 -6.11
CA ALA A 72 -11.76 15.70 -5.73
C ALA A 72 -10.84 15.78 -6.96
N LEU A 73 -11.16 15.03 -8.03
CA LEU A 73 -10.38 15.09 -9.27
C LEU A 73 -10.38 16.49 -9.90
N ARG A 74 -11.50 17.21 -9.89
CA ARG A 74 -11.56 18.60 -10.41
C ARG A 74 -10.75 19.59 -9.59
N GLN A 75 -10.60 19.35 -8.29
CA GLN A 75 -9.74 20.15 -7.40
C GLN A 75 -8.26 19.75 -7.50
N GLY A 76 -8.00 18.56 -8.04
CA GLY A 76 -6.67 18.00 -8.18
C GLY A 76 -5.80 18.77 -9.18
N THR A 77 -4.50 18.72 -8.93
CA THR A 77 -3.47 19.22 -9.86
C THR A 77 -2.59 18.08 -10.38
N VAL A 78 -2.48 16.98 -9.63
CA VAL A 78 -1.74 15.77 -9.99
C VAL A 78 -2.49 14.56 -9.44
N PHE A 79 -2.58 13.49 -10.23
CA PHE A 79 -3.14 12.22 -9.78
C PHE A 79 -2.03 11.18 -9.63
N ILE A 80 -1.94 10.57 -8.45
CA ILE A 80 -0.95 9.54 -8.11
C ILE A 80 -1.70 8.24 -7.88
N SER A 81 -1.48 7.25 -8.74
CA SER A 81 -1.90 5.86 -8.50
C SER A 81 -0.74 5.13 -7.85
N GLY A 82 -0.82 4.94 -6.54
CA GLY A 82 0.30 4.55 -5.71
C GLY A 82 0.08 3.23 -4.98
N GLY A 83 1.17 2.50 -4.79
CA GLY A 83 1.31 1.43 -3.81
C GLY A 83 0.77 0.05 -4.16
N GLY A 84 1.34 -0.96 -3.51
CA GLY A 84 0.88 -2.35 -3.56
C GLY A 84 0.96 -3.00 -4.95
N THR A 85 0.06 -3.94 -5.21
CA THR A 85 -0.10 -4.64 -6.49
C THR A 85 -1.56 -4.52 -6.94
N LEU A 86 -1.93 -3.31 -7.37
CA LEU A 86 -3.33 -3.01 -7.74
C LEU A 86 -3.71 -3.61 -9.10
N PHE A 87 -2.72 -3.79 -9.98
CA PHE A 87 -2.93 -4.26 -11.34
C PHE A 87 -2.73 -5.78 -11.45
N GLN A 88 -3.64 -6.56 -10.88
CA GLN A 88 -3.64 -8.02 -11.01
C GLN A 88 -5.05 -8.57 -11.29
N ASP A 89 -5.13 -9.77 -11.85
CA ASP A 89 -6.42 -10.44 -12.14
C ASP A 89 -6.53 -11.85 -11.53
N VAL A 90 -5.70 -12.15 -10.52
CA VAL A 90 -5.68 -13.46 -9.83
C VAL A 90 -6.94 -13.68 -9.00
N THR A 91 -7.31 -12.70 -8.17
CA THR A 91 -8.46 -12.80 -7.26
C THR A 91 -9.74 -12.25 -7.91
N SER A 92 -9.64 -11.13 -8.64
CA SER A 92 -10.74 -10.58 -9.44
C SER A 92 -10.25 -9.52 -10.43
N SER A 93 -10.86 -9.47 -11.62
CA SER A 93 -10.65 -8.34 -12.55
C SER A 93 -11.40 -7.07 -12.14
N ARG A 94 -12.34 -7.13 -11.17
CA ARG A 94 -13.13 -5.95 -10.76
C ARG A 94 -12.26 -4.86 -10.16
N SER A 95 -11.35 -5.22 -9.26
CA SER A 95 -10.41 -4.27 -8.65
C SER A 95 -9.48 -3.67 -9.69
N LEU A 96 -8.97 -4.49 -10.62
CA LEU A 96 -8.19 -4.01 -11.75
C LEU A 96 -8.94 -2.93 -12.54
N TYR A 97 -10.16 -3.22 -12.98
CA TYR A 97 -10.95 -2.26 -13.76
C TYR A 97 -11.27 -0.98 -13.00
N TYR A 98 -11.51 -1.07 -11.69
CA TYR A 98 -11.70 0.10 -10.84
C TYR A 98 -10.50 1.06 -10.91
N TYR A 99 -9.28 0.55 -10.67
CA TYR A 99 -8.08 1.39 -10.69
C TYR A 99 -7.74 1.91 -12.09
N LEU A 100 -7.94 1.10 -13.13
CA LEU A 100 -7.78 1.55 -14.50
C LEU A 100 -8.77 2.68 -14.85
N LEU A 101 -10.02 2.58 -14.42
CA LEU A 101 -11.03 3.61 -14.64
C LEU A 101 -10.68 4.91 -13.93
N MET A 102 -10.16 4.84 -12.70
CA MET A 102 -9.69 6.02 -11.97
C MET A 102 -8.58 6.78 -12.71
N ILE A 103 -7.63 6.04 -13.30
CA ILE A 103 -6.58 6.64 -14.15
C ILE A 103 -7.19 7.31 -15.37
N VAL A 104 -8.13 6.65 -16.04
CA VAL A 104 -8.79 7.20 -17.23
C VAL A 104 -9.57 8.47 -16.88
N PHE A 105 -10.28 8.50 -15.75
CA PHE A 105 -11.00 9.70 -15.29
C PHE A 105 -10.05 10.85 -14.95
N ALA A 106 -8.95 10.57 -14.26
CA ALA A 106 -7.96 11.59 -13.96
C ALA A 106 -7.35 12.17 -15.25
N TRP A 107 -6.96 11.30 -16.18
CA TRP A 107 -6.42 11.70 -17.47
C TRP A 107 -7.44 12.49 -18.32
N ALA A 108 -8.71 12.08 -18.33
CA ALA A 108 -9.78 12.78 -19.06
C ALA A 108 -10.02 14.20 -18.51
N LEU A 109 -9.81 14.41 -17.21
CA LEU A 109 -9.81 15.72 -16.56
C LEU A 109 -8.49 16.48 -16.72
N ARG A 110 -7.58 15.98 -17.57
CA ARG A 110 -6.27 16.57 -17.89
C ARG A 110 -5.30 16.66 -16.71
N LEU A 111 -5.50 15.84 -15.68
CA LEU A 111 -4.53 15.71 -14.60
C LEU A 111 -3.30 14.95 -15.12
N PRO A 112 -2.07 15.42 -14.83
CA PRO A 112 -0.90 14.58 -15.00
C PRO A 112 -1.01 13.38 -14.07
N VAL A 113 -0.99 12.18 -14.66
CA VAL A 113 -1.06 10.91 -13.95
C VAL A 113 0.35 10.37 -13.71
N ILE A 114 0.63 9.99 -12.47
CA ILE A 114 1.86 9.29 -12.06
C ILE A 114 1.47 7.95 -11.46
N ILE A 115 2.07 6.87 -11.95
CA ILE A 115 1.98 5.56 -11.29
C ILE A 115 3.22 5.41 -10.41
N TYR A 116 3.04 5.16 -9.12
CA TYR A 116 4.14 5.23 -8.15
C TYR A 116 4.25 3.98 -7.27
N GLY A 117 5.44 3.35 -7.28
CA GLY A 117 5.78 2.28 -6.36
C GLY A 117 4.92 1.03 -6.49
N GLN A 118 4.42 0.73 -7.70
CA GLN A 118 3.52 -0.40 -7.92
C GLN A 118 4.22 -1.64 -8.45
N GLY A 119 3.77 -2.81 -7.99
CA GLY A 119 3.92 -4.07 -8.72
C GLY A 119 2.77 -4.24 -9.71
N ILE A 120 3.05 -4.77 -10.90
CA ILE A 120 2.01 -5.06 -11.90
C ILE A 120 1.99 -6.57 -12.14
N GLY A 121 0.82 -7.15 -11.93
CA GLY A 121 0.53 -8.54 -12.21
C GLY A 121 0.54 -9.47 -10.99
N PRO A 122 0.37 -10.78 -11.23
CA PRO A 122 0.25 -11.39 -12.55
C PRO A 122 -1.07 -11.03 -13.24
N LEU A 123 -1.01 -10.83 -14.56
CA LEU A 123 -2.15 -10.63 -15.46
C LEU A 123 -2.29 -11.86 -16.36
N ARG A 124 -3.18 -12.78 -15.99
CA ARG A 124 -3.43 -14.04 -16.70
C ARG A 124 -4.20 -13.79 -18.01
N SER A 125 -5.12 -12.83 -18.00
CA SER A 125 -5.90 -12.47 -19.18
C SER A 125 -5.11 -11.58 -20.15
N ARG A 126 -5.01 -12.01 -21.41
CA ARG A 126 -4.41 -11.22 -22.48
C ARG A 126 -5.13 -9.88 -22.69
N TRP A 127 -6.45 -9.85 -22.47
CA TRP A 127 -7.26 -8.63 -22.54
C TRP A 127 -6.94 -7.65 -21.41
N ASN A 128 -6.85 -8.14 -20.18
CA ASN A 128 -6.47 -7.32 -19.02
C ASN A 128 -5.08 -6.73 -19.19
N ARG A 129 -4.15 -7.52 -19.70
CA ARG A 129 -2.79 -7.05 -20.05
C ARG A 129 -2.83 -5.93 -21.08
N LEU A 130 -3.55 -6.11 -22.19
CA LEU A 130 -3.65 -5.10 -23.24
C LEU A 130 -4.31 -3.81 -22.72
N LEU A 131 -5.38 -3.93 -21.96
CA LEU A 131 -6.09 -2.80 -21.35
C LEU A 131 -5.17 -2.05 -20.38
N THR A 132 -4.50 -2.77 -19.49
CA THR A 132 -3.55 -2.21 -18.52
C THR A 132 -2.47 -1.42 -19.24
N LEU A 133 -1.85 -1.99 -20.29
CA LEU A 133 -0.82 -1.29 -21.08
C LEU A 133 -1.35 -0.02 -21.75
N ARG A 134 -2.56 -0.06 -22.32
CA ARG A 134 -3.17 1.12 -22.94
C ARG A 134 -3.40 2.24 -21.92
N VAL A 135 -3.89 1.91 -20.74
CA VAL A 135 -4.15 2.87 -19.67
C VAL A 135 -2.85 3.40 -19.06
N LEU A 136 -1.85 2.55 -18.82
CA LEU A 136 -0.54 2.97 -18.31
C LEU A 136 0.15 3.96 -19.26
N ARG A 137 -0.08 3.86 -20.58
CA ARG A 137 0.48 4.82 -21.56
C ARG A 137 -0.11 6.22 -21.44
N LEU A 138 -1.26 6.37 -20.77
CA LEU A 138 -1.84 7.68 -20.44
C LEU A 138 -1.08 8.37 -19.30
N ALA A 139 -0.35 7.60 -18.49
CA ALA A 139 0.48 8.14 -17.42
C ALA A 139 1.66 8.92 -18.00
N ARG A 140 1.99 10.02 -17.33
CA ARG A 140 3.19 10.82 -17.63
C ARG A 140 4.45 10.09 -17.20
N LEU A 141 4.37 9.36 -16.09
CA LEU A 141 5.48 8.60 -15.52
C LEU A 141 4.96 7.34 -14.83
N VAL A 142 5.65 6.23 -15.02
CA VAL A 142 5.40 4.95 -14.36
C VAL A 142 6.64 4.53 -13.59
N ILE A 143 6.54 4.49 -12.27
CA ILE A 143 7.59 4.04 -11.37
C ILE A 143 7.16 2.72 -10.75
N VAL A 144 7.87 1.65 -11.08
CA VAL A 144 7.60 0.30 -10.59
C VAL A 144 8.53 -0.06 -9.45
N ARG A 145 8.08 -0.87 -8.50
CA ARG A 145 8.84 -1.18 -7.27
C ARG A 145 9.85 -2.33 -7.39
N ASP A 146 9.76 -3.13 -8.44
CA ASP A 146 10.59 -4.33 -8.60
C ASP A 146 11.02 -4.55 -10.05
N ARG A 147 12.18 -5.19 -10.21
CA ARG A 147 12.84 -5.42 -11.50
C ARG A 147 12.04 -6.34 -12.41
N LYS A 148 11.33 -7.31 -11.84
CA LYS A 148 10.50 -8.26 -12.62
C LYS A 148 9.35 -7.52 -13.30
N THR A 149 8.67 -6.64 -12.58
CA THR A 149 7.62 -5.77 -13.14
C THR A 149 8.19 -4.85 -14.24
N TYR A 150 9.37 -4.26 -14.01
CA TYR A 150 10.03 -3.40 -14.98
C TYR A 150 10.32 -4.12 -16.31
N GLU A 151 10.98 -5.28 -16.23
CA GLU A 151 11.33 -6.09 -17.40
C GLU A 151 10.07 -6.61 -18.11
N GLN A 152 9.03 -6.96 -17.36
CA GLN A 152 7.76 -7.41 -17.91
C GLN A 152 7.06 -6.31 -18.72
N LEU A 153 7.04 -5.06 -18.23
CA LEU A 153 6.47 -3.94 -18.98
C LEU A 153 7.25 -3.64 -20.26
N LEU A 154 8.57 -3.72 -20.22
CA LEU A 154 9.40 -3.57 -21.43
C LEU A 154 9.11 -4.69 -22.44
N ALA A 155 9.02 -5.95 -21.99
CA ALA A 155 8.67 -7.08 -22.83
C ALA A 155 7.26 -6.95 -23.45
N TRP A 156 6.38 -6.19 -22.80
CA TRP A 156 5.04 -5.87 -23.31
C TRP A 156 5.02 -4.63 -24.23
N GLY A 157 6.17 -4.02 -24.51
CA GLY A 157 6.30 -2.87 -25.39
C GLY A 157 5.87 -1.55 -24.74
N PHE A 158 6.08 -1.41 -23.42
CA PHE A 158 5.94 -0.13 -22.75
C PHE A 158 7.14 0.79 -23.04
N ASP A 159 6.90 2.10 -23.03
CA ASP A 159 7.91 3.12 -23.35
C ASP A 159 8.96 3.20 -22.23
N ARG A 160 10.24 3.03 -22.60
CA ARG A 160 11.37 3.08 -21.67
C ARG A 160 11.58 4.49 -21.11
N GLU A 161 11.29 5.55 -21.85
CA GLU A 161 11.50 6.94 -21.38
C GLU A 161 10.55 7.33 -20.25
N ARG A 162 9.40 6.67 -20.18
CA ARG A 162 8.36 6.91 -19.16
C ARG A 162 8.34 5.86 -18.05
N LEU A 163 9.27 4.91 -18.08
CA LEU A 163 9.34 3.80 -17.15
C LEU A 163 10.60 3.89 -16.29
N CYS A 164 10.42 4.02 -14.98
CA CYS A 164 11.49 4.03 -14.01
C CYS A 164 11.40 2.81 -13.09
N LEU A 165 12.55 2.22 -12.80
CA LEU A 165 12.70 1.26 -11.72
C LEU A 165 12.94 2.05 -10.43
N GLY A 166 12.02 1.95 -9.48
CA GLY A 166 12.15 2.49 -8.13
C GLY A 166 12.31 1.38 -7.09
N ALA A 167 12.05 1.74 -5.84
CA ALA A 167 11.93 0.81 -4.71
C ALA A 167 10.49 0.86 -4.16
N ASP A 168 10.14 -0.07 -3.27
CA ASP A 168 8.88 0.02 -2.54
C ASP A 168 8.89 1.31 -1.68
N PRO A 169 7.85 2.17 -1.76
CA PRO A 169 7.81 3.43 -1.02
C PRO A 169 8.05 3.26 0.48
N VAL A 170 7.63 2.13 1.07
CA VAL A 170 7.78 1.83 2.50
C VAL A 170 9.23 1.90 2.96
N VAL A 171 10.20 1.61 2.08
CA VAL A 171 11.64 1.69 2.40
C VAL A 171 12.09 3.11 2.78
N THR A 172 11.33 4.12 2.34
CA THR A 172 11.61 5.54 2.62
C THR A 172 10.98 6.05 3.90
N LEU A 173 10.14 5.24 4.57
CA LEU A 173 9.54 5.63 5.84
C LEU A 173 10.64 5.85 6.86
N ARG A 174 10.64 7.05 7.44
CA ARG A 174 11.53 7.33 8.55
C ARG A 174 10.83 6.87 9.82
N THR A 175 11.36 5.83 10.43
CA THR A 175 10.92 5.43 11.77
C THR A 175 11.55 6.35 12.81
N GLU A 176 10.91 6.46 13.97
CA GLU A 176 11.54 7.07 15.13
C GLU A 176 12.81 6.31 15.54
N SER A 177 13.67 6.97 16.32
CA SER A 177 14.95 6.43 16.80
C SER A 177 14.80 5.06 17.51
N PRO A 178 15.88 4.28 17.69
CA PRO A 178 15.85 3.00 18.42
C PRO A 178 15.23 3.09 19.84
N VAL A 179 15.33 4.26 20.49
CA VAL A 179 14.69 4.56 21.78
C VAL A 179 13.15 4.57 21.67
N GLY A 180 12.63 5.02 20.53
CA GLY A 180 11.21 4.98 20.20
C GLY A 180 10.68 3.54 20.04
N GLN A 181 11.49 2.59 19.57
CA GLN A 181 11.07 1.21 19.37
C GLN A 181 10.84 0.45 20.69
N ARG A 182 11.75 0.58 21.68
CA ARG A 182 11.54 -0.01 23.03
C ARG A 182 10.38 0.66 23.76
N THR A 183 10.24 1.98 23.60
CA THR A 183 9.11 2.73 24.14
C THR A 183 7.79 2.30 23.49
N PHE A 184 7.77 2.04 22.19
CA PHE A 184 6.61 1.54 21.47
C PHE A 184 6.18 0.16 21.98
N LEU A 185 7.11 -0.80 22.10
CA LEU A 185 6.79 -2.12 22.64
C LEU A 185 6.19 -2.02 24.04
N ARG A 186 6.80 -1.22 24.93
CA ARG A 186 6.29 -0.99 26.28
C ARG A 186 4.94 -0.28 26.31
N ARG A 187 4.69 0.68 25.41
CA ARG A 187 3.41 1.39 25.33
C ARG A 187 2.29 0.50 24.80
N THR A 188 2.59 -0.30 23.79
CA THR A 188 1.60 -1.15 23.10
C THR A 188 1.28 -2.40 23.90
N PHE A 189 2.29 -3.05 24.47
CA PHE A 189 2.15 -4.32 25.18
C PHE A 189 2.17 -4.17 26.70
N GLY A 190 2.56 -3.01 27.25
CA GLY A 190 2.59 -2.78 28.69
C GLY A 190 3.48 -3.78 29.40
N ASP A 191 2.97 -4.33 30.50
CA ASP A 191 3.62 -5.38 31.29
C ASP A 191 3.43 -6.79 30.71
N LYS A 192 2.79 -6.92 29.53
CA LYS A 192 2.61 -8.22 28.86
C LYS A 192 3.90 -8.75 28.20
N LEU A 193 4.88 -7.87 27.98
CA LEU A 193 6.21 -8.24 27.50
C LEU A 193 7.25 -7.84 28.54
N SER A 194 8.22 -8.73 28.76
CA SER A 194 9.38 -8.48 29.59
C SER A 194 10.36 -7.63 28.80
N ALA A 195 11.03 -6.68 29.46
CA ALA A 195 12.05 -5.86 28.84
C ALA A 195 13.41 -6.60 28.71
N GLU A 196 13.55 -7.74 29.40
CA GLU A 196 14.77 -8.53 29.52
C GLU A 196 14.79 -9.74 28.58
N GLU A 197 13.61 -10.24 28.19
CA GLU A 197 13.48 -11.40 27.30
C GLU A 197 13.45 -10.98 25.83
N PRO A 198 13.98 -11.81 24.91
CA PRO A 198 13.92 -11.52 23.49
C PRO A 198 12.49 -11.69 22.96
N VAL A 199 12.04 -10.75 22.13
CA VAL A 199 10.69 -10.76 21.55
C VAL A 199 10.75 -11.18 20.08
N LEU A 200 9.95 -12.17 19.69
CA LEU A 200 9.75 -12.59 18.31
C LEU A 200 8.38 -12.13 17.81
N LEU A 201 8.36 -11.23 16.83
CA LEU A 201 7.14 -10.83 16.13
C LEU A 201 6.86 -11.76 14.96
N VAL A 202 5.69 -12.40 14.95
CA VAL A 202 5.30 -13.39 13.93
C VAL A 202 4.10 -12.86 13.16
N SER A 203 4.24 -12.71 11.84
CA SER A 203 3.11 -12.36 10.97
C SER A 203 2.77 -13.55 10.08
N LEU A 204 1.60 -14.14 10.29
CA LEU A 204 1.08 -15.24 9.48
C LEU A 204 -0.08 -14.75 8.63
N ARG A 205 -0.07 -15.16 7.36
CA ARG A 205 -1.13 -14.83 6.39
C ARG A 205 -1.64 -16.11 5.73
N PRO A 206 -2.96 -16.30 5.60
CA PRO A 206 -3.50 -17.43 4.86
C PRO A 206 -2.93 -17.47 3.44
N TRP A 207 -2.20 -18.54 3.13
CA TRP A 207 -1.58 -18.76 1.83
C TRP A 207 -1.75 -20.23 1.43
N PRO A 208 -1.85 -20.56 0.12
CA PRO A 208 -1.91 -21.95 -0.31
C PRO A 208 -0.82 -22.82 0.35
N ASN A 209 -1.23 -23.95 0.90
CA ASN A 209 -0.40 -24.92 1.62
C ASN A 209 0.11 -24.49 3.01
N LEU A 210 -0.29 -23.33 3.54
CA LEU A 210 0.10 -22.92 4.90
C LEU A 210 -0.36 -23.94 5.94
N ASP A 211 -1.57 -24.49 5.81
CA ASP A 211 -2.12 -25.46 6.76
C ASP A 211 -1.23 -26.72 6.90
N ALA A 212 -0.54 -27.12 5.83
CA ALA A 212 0.38 -28.26 5.88
C ALA A 212 1.68 -27.95 6.65
N SER A 213 2.12 -26.69 6.61
CA SER A 213 3.31 -26.21 7.32
C SER A 213 3.00 -25.68 8.73
N LEU A 214 1.74 -25.40 9.05
CA LEU A 214 1.34 -24.74 10.29
C LEU A 214 1.77 -25.52 11.55
N PRO A 215 1.67 -26.86 11.63
CA PRO A 215 2.15 -27.61 12.79
C PRO A 215 3.67 -27.50 12.99
N ALA A 216 4.45 -27.44 11.90
CA ALA A 216 5.89 -27.27 11.98
C ALA A 216 6.25 -25.85 12.47
N VAL A 217 5.53 -24.83 12.01
CA VAL A 217 5.69 -23.46 12.50
C VAL A 217 5.36 -23.38 13.98
N ALA A 218 4.23 -23.93 14.41
CA ALA A 218 3.83 -23.95 15.82
C ALA A 218 4.88 -24.64 16.70
N GLY A 219 5.41 -25.79 16.26
CA GLY A 219 6.47 -26.51 16.99
C GLY A 219 7.74 -25.68 17.20
N VAL A 220 8.19 -24.94 16.18
CA VAL A 220 9.35 -24.03 16.31
C VAL A 220 9.04 -22.87 17.26
N LEU A 221 7.83 -22.31 17.21
CA LEU A 221 7.44 -21.22 18.11
C LEU A 221 7.33 -21.69 19.57
N ASP A 222 6.86 -22.91 19.80
CA ASP A 222 6.83 -23.54 21.12
C ASP A 222 8.23 -23.79 21.68
N GLU A 223 9.16 -24.26 20.85
CA GLU A 223 10.56 -24.44 21.23
C GLU A 223 11.20 -23.11 21.63
N LEU A 224 11.04 -22.06 20.81
CA LEU A 224 11.54 -20.72 21.13
C LEU A 224 10.92 -20.16 22.42
N SER A 225 9.61 -20.39 22.62
CA SER A 225 8.93 -20.00 23.87
C SER A 225 9.55 -20.69 25.10
N ARG A 226 9.89 -21.98 25.00
CA ARG A 226 10.60 -22.72 26.08
C ARG A 226 12.03 -22.22 26.29
N GLU A 227 12.68 -21.70 25.25
CA GLU A 227 14.00 -21.06 25.34
C GLU A 227 13.94 -19.62 25.90
N GLY A 228 12.75 -19.14 26.27
CA GLY A 228 12.54 -17.82 26.89
C GLY A 228 12.24 -16.70 25.89
N TRP A 229 11.89 -17.01 24.64
CA TRP A 229 11.42 -16.00 23.69
C TRP A 229 9.94 -15.66 23.90
N GLN A 230 9.63 -14.37 23.82
CA GLN A 230 8.25 -13.89 23.86
C GLN A 230 7.70 -13.80 22.44
N VAL A 231 6.85 -14.76 22.07
CA VAL A 231 6.24 -14.84 20.74
C VAL A 231 4.99 -13.97 20.68
N VAL A 232 4.94 -13.03 19.73
CA VAL A 232 3.81 -12.11 19.54
C VAL A 232 3.34 -12.18 18.09
N PHE A 233 2.08 -12.55 17.89
CA PHE A 233 1.47 -12.54 16.58
C PHE A 233 1.04 -11.12 16.16
N VAL A 234 1.46 -10.68 14.98
CA VAL A 234 1.18 -9.36 14.41
C VAL A 234 0.44 -9.53 13.07
N PRO A 235 -0.90 -9.56 13.08
CA PRO A 235 -1.69 -9.63 11.86
C PRO A 235 -1.61 -8.29 11.10
N PHE A 236 -1.23 -8.34 9.81
CA PHE A 236 -1.16 -7.14 8.97
C PHE A 236 -2.54 -6.72 8.46
N GLN A 237 -3.46 -7.67 8.36
CA GLN A 237 -4.87 -7.45 8.10
C GLN A 237 -5.68 -8.29 9.09
N PHE A 238 -6.13 -7.65 10.17
CA PHE A 238 -6.67 -8.34 11.36
C PHE A 238 -7.72 -9.41 11.03
N GLU A 239 -8.74 -9.06 10.24
CA GLU A 239 -9.84 -9.99 9.91
C GLU A 239 -9.38 -11.23 9.13
N ALA A 240 -8.38 -11.07 8.26
CA ALA A 240 -7.88 -12.15 7.41
C ALA A 240 -6.82 -13.00 8.11
N ASP A 241 -5.94 -12.36 8.89
CA ASP A 241 -4.73 -12.99 9.45
C ASP A 241 -4.96 -13.55 10.85
N SER A 242 -5.89 -12.98 11.63
CA SER A 242 -6.15 -13.39 13.02
C SER A 242 -6.54 -14.87 13.15
N PRO A 243 -7.43 -15.45 12.30
CA PRO A 243 -7.82 -16.85 12.43
C PRO A 243 -6.65 -17.83 12.30
N VAL A 244 -5.66 -17.54 11.43
CA VAL A 244 -4.49 -18.42 11.30
C VAL A 244 -3.49 -18.22 12.43
N CYS A 245 -3.35 -16.99 12.94
CA CYS A 245 -2.54 -16.72 14.12
C CYS A 245 -3.08 -17.48 15.35
N GLN A 246 -4.41 -17.46 15.55
CA GLN A 246 -5.07 -18.19 16.64
C GLN A 246 -4.89 -19.71 16.52
N ARG A 247 -5.01 -20.27 15.32
CA ARG A 247 -4.76 -21.71 15.08
C ARG A 247 -3.29 -22.11 15.25
N CYS A 248 -2.35 -21.19 15.08
CA CYS A 248 -0.94 -21.45 15.31
C CYS A 248 -0.58 -21.39 16.81
N ALA A 249 -1.35 -20.62 17.59
CA ALA A 249 -1.09 -20.37 19.00
C ALA A 249 -1.83 -21.34 19.96
N GLY A 250 -2.85 -22.04 19.47
CA GLY A 250 -3.65 -23.01 20.23
C GLY A 250 -3.27 -24.44 19.90
#